data_AF-A0A6J7NGK1-F1
#
_entry.id   AF-A0A6J7NGK1-F1
#
_cell.length_a   1.000
_cell.length_b   1.000
_cell.length_c   1.000
_cell.angle_alpha   90.00
_cell.angle_beta   90.00
_cell.angle_gamma   90.00
#
_symmetry.space_group_name_H-M   'P 1'
#
loop_
_entity.id
_entity.type
_entity.pdbx_description
1 polymer ?
#
loop_
_entity_poly.entity_id
_entity_poly.type
_entity_poly.pdbx_seq_one_letter_code
_entity_poly.pdbx_strand_id
1 'polypeptide(L)'
;MPNGQVMEHLKKFGPEQKKILTDLRDHIASKLPTSEQVIKYGIPTFLIADVPVIGFDGYKSHNSIFPYSGSFNSRLKKELEKYVQTKGSIHFESGKSIPKPIINKILAERIQQINDSYPKKTGEYLEFYMNGVLKAKGKYKAGNLHGDWKWFRKTGVIMRSGSFKNGEQVGIWITYDAKGKVYKKTIITKS
;
A
#
# COMPACT_ATOMS: atom_id res chain seq x y z
N MET A 1 12.83 7.89 -13.31
CA MET A 1 12.61 7.29 -11.97
C MET A 1 11.16 7.55 -11.55
N PRO A 2 10.45 6.59 -10.94
CA PRO A 2 9.01 6.69 -10.62
C PRO A 2 8.62 7.96 -9.84
N ASN A 3 9.47 8.38 -8.90
CA ASN A 3 9.27 9.61 -8.11
C ASN A 3 9.31 10.89 -8.95
N GLY A 4 10.01 10.89 -10.09
CA GLY A 4 10.19 12.08 -10.93
C GLY A 4 8.88 12.57 -11.53
N GLN A 5 8.01 11.66 -11.98
CA GLN A 5 6.72 12.03 -12.59
C GLN A 5 5.79 12.73 -11.59
N VAL A 6 5.79 12.28 -10.33
CA VAL A 6 5.02 12.93 -9.26
C VAL A 6 5.57 14.33 -8.97
N MET A 7 6.89 14.49 -8.88
CA MET A 7 7.49 15.81 -8.65
C MET A 7 7.27 16.77 -9.81
N GLU A 8 7.30 16.29 -11.06
CA GLU A 8 6.93 17.08 -12.24
C GLU A 8 5.45 17.50 -12.19
N HIS A 9 4.54 16.58 -11.85
CA HIS A 9 3.12 16.88 -11.70
C HIS A 9 2.88 18.01 -10.68
N LEU A 10 3.64 18.05 -9.59
CA LEU A 10 3.51 19.10 -8.58
C LEU A 10 3.96 20.48 -9.05
N LYS A 11 4.73 20.60 -10.15
CA LYS A 11 5.16 21.90 -10.69
C LYS A 11 3.99 22.71 -11.28
N LYS A 12 2.85 22.07 -11.58
CA LYS A 12 1.66 22.77 -12.13
C LYS A 12 0.96 23.68 -11.10
N PHE A 13 1.28 23.53 -9.82
CA PHE A 13 0.64 24.28 -8.74
C PHE A 13 1.44 25.53 -8.35
N GLY A 14 0.73 26.56 -7.89
CA GLY A 14 1.34 27.75 -7.31
C GLY A 14 2.19 27.41 -6.05
N PRO A 15 3.13 28.31 -5.65
CA PRO A 15 4.16 27.99 -4.66
C PRO A 15 3.63 27.43 -3.34
N GLU A 16 2.56 28.02 -2.81
CA GLU A 16 1.96 27.61 -1.53
C GLU A 16 1.32 26.22 -1.59
N GLN A 17 0.44 25.98 -2.57
CA GLN A 17 -0.22 24.69 -2.75
C GLN A 17 0.78 23.59 -3.10
N LYS A 18 1.78 23.90 -3.93
CA LYS A 18 2.89 22.99 -4.24
C LYS A 18 3.64 22.57 -2.97
N LYS A 19 3.92 23.51 -2.07
CA LYS A 19 4.59 23.21 -0.79
C LYS A 19 3.74 22.26 0.06
N ILE A 20 2.44 22.53 0.22
CA ILE A 20 1.52 21.67 1.00
C ILE A 20 1.46 20.24 0.43
N LEU A 21 1.34 20.10 -0.90
CA LEU A 21 1.28 18.79 -1.55
C LEU A 21 2.63 18.06 -1.49
N THR A 22 3.75 18.79 -1.55
CA THR A 22 5.09 18.22 -1.36
C THR A 22 5.26 17.71 0.08
N ASP A 23 4.88 18.50 1.09
CA ASP A 23 4.94 18.08 2.49
C ASP A 23 4.04 16.85 2.78
N LEU A 24 2.86 16.80 2.16
CA LEU A 24 1.97 15.64 2.22
C LEU A 24 2.65 14.40 1.61
N ARG A 25 3.19 14.53 0.41
CA ARG A 25 3.89 13.45 -0.30
C ARG A 25 5.06 12.91 0.53
N ASP A 26 5.89 13.80 1.07
CA ASP A 26 7.05 13.47 1.90
C ASP A 26 6.62 12.71 3.15
N HIS A 27 5.56 13.18 3.82
CA HIS A 27 5.01 12.50 4.99
C HIS A 27 4.48 11.11 4.64
N ILE A 28 3.71 10.93 3.55
CA ILE A 28 3.23 9.62 3.11
C ILE A 28 4.40 8.70 2.76
N ALA A 29 5.39 9.18 2.00
CA ALA A 29 6.58 8.41 1.63
C ALA A 29 7.35 7.92 2.86
N SER A 30 7.45 8.75 3.91
CA SER A 30 8.08 8.36 5.18
C SER A 30 7.36 7.20 5.90
N LYS A 31 6.06 7.02 5.64
CA LYS A 31 5.23 5.97 6.25
C LYS A 31 5.08 4.73 5.40
N LEU A 32 5.31 4.85 4.08
CA LEU A 32 5.23 3.77 3.11
C LEU A 32 6.59 3.58 2.40
N PRO A 33 7.66 3.17 3.10
CA PRO A 33 9.02 3.21 2.57
C PRO A 33 9.26 2.28 1.37
N THR A 34 8.43 1.26 1.18
CA THR A 34 8.52 0.31 0.06
C THR A 34 7.50 0.58 -1.04
N SER A 35 6.84 1.75 -1.01
CA SER A 35 5.84 2.09 -2.01
C SER A 35 6.47 2.69 -3.27
N GLU A 36 5.84 2.42 -4.40
CA GLU A 36 6.13 3.07 -5.66
C GLU A 36 5.22 4.29 -5.84
N GLN A 37 5.77 5.36 -6.42
CA GLN A 37 5.01 6.56 -6.77
C GLN A 37 4.79 6.60 -8.28
N VAL A 38 3.54 6.69 -8.71
CA VAL A 38 3.17 6.77 -10.13
C VAL A 38 2.07 7.83 -10.33
N ILE A 39 1.83 8.21 -11.58
CA ILE A 39 0.62 8.94 -11.97
C ILE A 39 -0.42 7.93 -12.44
N LYS A 40 -1.52 7.77 -11.69
CA LYS A 40 -2.63 6.87 -12.04
C LYS A 40 -3.91 7.69 -12.25
N TYR A 41 -4.50 7.59 -13.43
CA TYR A 41 -5.65 8.43 -13.84
C TYR A 41 -5.39 9.95 -13.67
N GLY A 42 -4.15 10.39 -13.93
CA GLY A 42 -3.74 11.78 -13.73
C GLY A 42 -3.47 12.17 -12.27
N ILE A 43 -3.51 11.23 -11.32
CA ILE A 43 -3.34 11.51 -9.87
C ILE A 43 -2.03 10.88 -9.36
N PRO A 44 -1.17 11.65 -8.65
CA PRO A 44 -0.08 11.11 -7.85
C PRO A 44 -0.55 10.03 -6.88
N THR A 45 -0.02 8.82 -7.03
CA THR A 45 -0.50 7.62 -6.33
C THR A 45 0.67 6.83 -5.75
N PHE A 46 0.50 6.37 -4.51
CA PHE A 46 1.39 5.40 -3.88
C PHE A 46 0.83 3.98 -4.04
N LEU A 47 1.65 3.08 -4.59
CA LEU A 47 1.33 1.67 -4.80
C LEU A 47 2.22 0.79 -3.93
N ILE A 48 1.68 -0.34 -3.50
CA ILE A 48 2.45 -1.39 -2.85
C ILE A 48 2.07 -2.71 -3.50
N ALA A 49 3.04 -3.39 -4.11
CA ALA A 49 2.82 -4.60 -4.90
C ALA A 49 1.64 -4.42 -5.89
N ASP A 50 1.70 -3.35 -6.70
CA ASP A 50 0.69 -2.96 -7.70
C ASP A 50 -0.69 -2.57 -7.15
N VAL A 51 -0.89 -2.59 -5.82
CA VAL A 51 -2.14 -2.17 -5.18
C VAL A 51 -2.09 -0.67 -4.87
N PRO A 52 -3.02 0.16 -5.40
CA PRO A 52 -3.15 1.56 -5.01
C PRO A 52 -3.57 1.68 -3.55
N VAL A 53 -2.70 2.30 -2.75
CA VAL A 53 -2.97 2.54 -1.32
C VAL A 53 -3.64 3.90 -1.16
N ILE A 54 -2.98 4.96 -1.60
CA ILE A 54 -3.41 6.32 -1.40
C ILE A 54 -2.95 7.21 -2.57
N GLY A 55 -3.82 8.09 -3.03
CA GLY A 55 -3.51 9.15 -3.97
C GLY A 55 -3.71 10.52 -3.36
N PHE A 56 -3.14 11.55 -3.97
CA PHE A 56 -3.34 12.93 -3.56
C PHE A 56 -3.26 13.88 -4.76
N ASP A 57 -4.02 14.97 -4.74
CA ASP A 57 -3.88 16.04 -5.74
C ASP A 57 -4.43 17.39 -5.22
N GLY A 58 -4.07 18.47 -5.92
CA GLY A 58 -4.55 19.83 -5.65
C GLY A 58 -5.66 20.29 -6.59
N TYR A 59 -6.57 21.10 -6.06
CA TYR A 59 -7.68 21.76 -6.77
C TYR A 59 -7.76 23.24 -6.37
N LYS A 60 -8.55 24.03 -7.11
CA LYS A 60 -8.66 25.49 -6.90
C LYS A 60 -9.01 25.88 -5.45
N SER A 61 -9.92 25.15 -4.81
CA SER A 61 -10.44 25.47 -3.48
C SER A 61 -10.01 24.50 -2.37
N HIS A 62 -9.35 23.39 -2.71
CA HIS A 62 -9.01 22.34 -1.75
C HIS A 62 -7.88 21.45 -2.26
N ASN A 63 -7.29 20.68 -1.37
CA ASN A 63 -6.45 19.53 -1.69
C ASN A 63 -7.23 18.25 -1.35
N SER A 64 -6.97 17.17 -2.08
CA SER A 64 -7.70 15.92 -1.92
C SER A 64 -6.76 14.77 -1.60
N ILE A 65 -7.22 13.87 -0.74
CA ILE A 65 -6.66 12.53 -0.55
C ILE A 65 -7.66 11.52 -1.12
N PHE A 66 -7.13 10.52 -1.84
CA PHE A 66 -7.87 9.46 -2.51
C PHE A 66 -7.53 8.09 -1.91
N PRO A 67 -8.38 7.52 -1.05
CA PRO A 67 -8.17 6.18 -0.50
C PRO A 67 -8.47 5.04 -1.48
N TYR A 68 -8.92 5.33 -2.70
CA TYR A 68 -9.29 4.34 -3.73
C TYR A 68 -10.27 3.25 -3.26
N SER A 69 -11.20 3.61 -2.37
CA SER A 69 -12.28 2.74 -1.93
C SER A 69 -13.53 3.53 -1.57
N GLY A 70 -14.65 3.18 -2.21
CA GLY A 70 -15.94 3.86 -2.04
C GLY A 70 -16.56 3.75 -0.65
N SER A 71 -16.07 2.81 0.16
CA SER A 71 -16.52 2.56 1.54
C SER A 71 -15.45 2.90 2.57
N PHE A 72 -14.35 3.54 2.16
CA PHE A 72 -13.27 3.87 3.09
C PHE A 72 -13.74 4.84 4.18
N ASN A 73 -14.41 5.92 3.78
CA ASN A 73 -14.77 7.01 4.68
C ASN A 73 -15.61 6.56 5.89
N SER A 74 -16.46 5.54 5.73
CA SER A 74 -17.26 4.99 6.84
C SER A 74 -16.40 4.34 7.94
N ARG A 75 -15.16 3.95 7.64
CA ARG A 75 -14.22 3.39 8.63
C ARG A 75 -13.62 4.44 9.58
N LEU A 76 -13.63 5.71 9.18
CA LEU A 76 -13.09 6.84 9.96
C LEU A 76 -14.16 7.92 10.17
N LYS A 77 -15.42 7.50 10.39
CA LYS A 77 -16.58 8.41 10.43
C LYS A 77 -16.38 9.59 11.40
N LYS A 78 -15.91 9.32 12.62
CA LYS A 78 -15.70 10.34 13.65
C LYS A 78 -14.55 11.28 13.28
N GLU A 79 -13.44 10.74 12.79
CA GLU A 79 -12.27 11.53 12.44
C GLU A 79 -12.46 12.41 11.20
N LEU A 80 -13.31 11.95 10.28
CA LEU A 80 -13.55 12.62 9.01
C LEU A 80 -14.74 13.59 9.05
N GLU A 81 -15.53 13.62 10.12
CA GLU A 81 -16.79 14.37 10.22
C GLU A 81 -16.65 15.86 9.87
N LYS A 82 -15.51 16.47 10.23
CA LYS A 82 -15.22 17.88 10.00
C LYS A 82 -14.69 18.22 8.60
N TYR A 83 -14.41 17.20 7.78
CA TYR A 83 -13.88 17.38 6.43
C TYR A 83 -14.98 17.13 5.41
N VAL A 84 -14.92 17.88 4.30
CA VAL A 84 -15.78 17.61 3.15
C VAL A 84 -15.34 16.28 2.53
N GLN A 85 -16.31 15.43 2.21
CA GLN A 85 -16.08 14.08 1.72
C GLN A 85 -16.92 13.82 0.47
N THR A 86 -16.35 13.06 -0.46
CA THR A 86 -17.11 12.39 -1.52
C THR A 86 -17.04 10.89 -1.30
N LYS A 87 -17.67 10.09 -2.18
CA LYS A 87 -17.53 8.64 -2.16
C LYS A 87 -16.06 8.18 -2.30
N GLY A 88 -15.21 8.95 -2.98
CA GLY A 88 -13.84 8.53 -3.33
C GLY A 88 -12.72 9.42 -2.80
N SER A 89 -13.04 10.55 -2.17
CA SER A 89 -12.06 11.54 -1.74
C SER A 89 -12.42 12.19 -0.40
N ILE A 90 -11.38 12.72 0.25
CA ILE A 90 -11.46 13.55 1.44
C ILE A 90 -10.80 14.88 1.08
N HIS A 91 -11.53 15.98 1.27
CA HIS A 91 -11.08 17.32 0.90
C HIS A 91 -10.55 18.08 2.11
N PHE A 92 -9.44 18.77 1.91
CA PHE A 92 -8.77 19.63 2.87
C PHE A 92 -8.72 21.04 2.31
N GLU A 93 -9.03 22.03 3.13
CA GLU A 93 -9.04 23.45 2.73
C GLU A 93 -7.73 23.86 2.05
N SER A 94 -7.84 24.64 0.98
CA SER A 94 -6.68 25.19 0.28
C SER A 94 -5.87 26.11 1.20
N GLY A 95 -4.55 26.18 1.01
CA GLY A 95 -3.64 26.98 1.83
C GLY A 95 -3.38 26.44 3.24
N LYS A 96 -4.14 25.44 3.72
CA LYS A 96 -3.89 24.80 5.02
C LYS A 96 -3.13 23.49 4.88
N SER A 97 -2.10 23.31 5.72
CA SER A 97 -1.40 22.04 5.83
C SER A 97 -2.34 20.93 6.29
N ILE A 98 -2.21 19.76 5.68
CA ILE A 98 -3.03 18.59 6.02
C ILE A 98 -2.49 17.98 7.33
N PRO A 99 -3.32 17.78 8.37
CA PRO A 99 -2.80 17.32 9.66
C PRO A 99 -2.18 15.91 9.57
N LYS A 100 -0.92 15.78 9.99
CA LYS A 100 -0.23 14.48 10.03
C LYS A 100 -0.99 13.37 10.78
N PRO A 101 -1.67 13.64 11.92
CA PRO A 101 -2.44 12.61 12.61
C PRO A 101 -3.56 12.02 11.75
N ILE A 102 -4.26 12.83 10.95
CA ILE A 102 -5.33 12.30 10.08
C ILE A 102 -4.75 11.48 8.92
N ILE A 103 -3.62 11.91 8.35
CA ILE A 103 -2.92 11.14 7.31
C ILE A 103 -2.49 9.77 7.86
N ASN A 104 -1.93 9.72 9.06
CA ASN A 104 -1.51 8.47 9.70
C ASN A 104 -2.68 7.51 9.91
N LYS A 105 -3.83 8.02 10.39
CA LYS A 105 -5.05 7.21 10.55
C LYS A 105 -5.57 6.71 9.20
N ILE A 106 -5.57 7.57 8.17
CA ILE A 106 -6.00 7.18 6.82
C ILE A 106 -5.13 6.03 6.30
N LEU A 107 -3.80 6.15 6.42
CA LEU A 107 -2.86 5.14 5.95
C LEU A 107 -3.04 3.80 6.68
N ALA A 108 -3.10 3.83 8.01
CA ALA A 108 -3.27 2.62 8.82
C ALA A 108 -4.58 1.90 8.48
N GLU A 109 -5.69 2.65 8.45
CA GLU A 109 -7.00 2.08 8.16
C GLU A 109 -7.10 1.58 6.73
N ARG A 110 -6.42 2.25 5.80
CA ARG A 110 -6.40 1.85 4.39
C ARG A 110 -5.65 0.56 4.19
N ILE A 111 -4.50 0.39 4.85
CA ILE A 111 -3.75 -0.87 4.84
C ILE A 111 -4.59 -2.00 5.42
N GLN A 112 -5.27 -1.76 6.54
CA GLN A 112 -6.18 -2.76 7.12
C GLN A 112 -7.30 -3.13 6.16
N GLN A 113 -7.95 -2.15 5.54
CA GLN A 113 -9.00 -2.40 4.55
C GLN A 113 -8.49 -3.19 3.33
N ILE A 114 -7.23 -2.95 2.89
CA ILE A 114 -6.61 -3.74 1.83
C ILE A 114 -6.43 -5.18 2.28
N ASN A 115 -5.88 -5.42 3.48
CA ASN A 115 -5.69 -6.76 4.03
C ASN A 115 -7.02 -7.52 4.13
N ASP A 116 -8.07 -6.87 4.63
CA ASP A 116 -9.42 -7.45 4.76
C ASP A 116 -10.04 -7.82 3.39
N SER A 117 -9.50 -7.26 2.30
CA SER A 117 -9.94 -7.54 0.94
C SER A 117 -9.26 -8.75 0.29
N TYR A 118 -8.37 -9.43 1.00
CA TYR A 118 -7.68 -10.65 0.60
C TYR A 118 -8.09 -11.86 1.46
N PRO A 119 -8.11 -13.09 0.91
CA PRO A 119 -7.80 -13.42 -0.49
C PRO A 119 -8.85 -12.87 -1.46
N LYS A 120 -8.43 -12.53 -2.68
CA LYS A 120 -9.35 -12.21 -3.77
C LYS A 120 -10.12 -13.46 -4.16
N LYS A 121 -11.32 -13.29 -4.75
CA LYS A 121 -12.10 -14.40 -5.31
C LYS A 121 -11.34 -15.21 -6.36
N THR A 122 -10.36 -14.60 -7.03
CA THR A 122 -9.43 -15.25 -7.98
C THR A 122 -8.40 -16.16 -7.32
N GLY A 123 -8.36 -16.17 -5.98
CA GLY A 123 -7.38 -16.88 -5.17
C GLY A 123 -6.11 -16.08 -4.86
N GLU A 124 -5.88 -14.93 -5.50
CA GLU A 124 -4.71 -14.10 -5.19
C GLU A 124 -4.71 -13.69 -3.71
N TYR A 125 -3.55 -13.76 -3.07
CA TYR A 125 -3.37 -13.36 -1.68
C TYR A 125 -2.19 -12.39 -1.55
N LEU A 126 -2.47 -11.24 -0.96
CA LEU A 126 -1.48 -10.30 -0.44
C LEU A 126 -1.84 -9.99 1.00
N GLU A 127 -0.82 -9.85 1.83
CA GLU A 127 -0.94 -9.34 3.19
C GLU A 127 0.15 -8.30 3.40
N PHE A 128 -0.18 -7.19 4.05
CA PHE A 128 0.73 -6.08 4.33
C PHE A 128 0.86 -5.86 5.84
N TYR A 129 2.05 -5.50 6.30
CA TYR A 129 2.24 -4.94 7.63
C TYR A 129 1.64 -3.52 7.71
N MET A 130 1.35 -3.03 8.92
CA MET A 130 0.79 -1.68 9.14
C MET A 130 1.67 -0.53 8.64
N ASN A 131 2.96 -0.76 8.36
CA ASN A 131 3.86 0.20 7.72
C ASN A 131 3.84 0.12 6.18
N GLY A 132 2.88 -0.60 5.60
CA GLY A 132 2.73 -0.78 4.17
C GLY A 132 3.70 -1.79 3.55
N VAL A 133 4.58 -2.42 4.31
CA VAL A 133 5.50 -3.41 3.74
C VAL A 133 4.74 -4.70 3.44
N LEU A 134 4.93 -5.28 2.24
CA LEU A 134 4.38 -6.59 1.89
C LEU A 134 4.86 -7.63 2.90
N LYS A 135 3.95 -8.35 3.54
CA LYS A 135 4.21 -9.40 4.52
C LYS A 135 4.17 -10.78 3.88
N ALA A 136 3.18 -11.04 3.04
CA ALA A 136 3.03 -12.30 2.34
C ALA A 136 2.41 -12.09 0.96
N LYS A 137 2.82 -12.91 -0.02
CA LYS A 137 2.20 -13.01 -1.34
C LYS A 137 2.13 -14.47 -1.75
N GLY A 138 0.99 -14.87 -2.31
CA GLY A 138 0.80 -16.19 -2.88
C GLY A 138 -0.58 -16.34 -3.50
N LYS A 139 -1.03 -17.59 -3.63
CA LYS A 139 -2.34 -17.92 -4.18
C LYS A 139 -3.02 -19.03 -3.39
N TYR A 140 -4.33 -18.96 -3.32
CA TYR A 140 -5.22 -20.03 -2.90
C TYR A 140 -5.89 -20.69 -4.11
N LYS A 141 -6.08 -21.99 -4.05
CA LYS A 141 -6.88 -22.78 -5.00
C LYS A 141 -7.78 -23.71 -4.20
N ALA A 142 -9.08 -23.63 -4.41
CA ALA A 142 -10.09 -24.42 -3.68
C ALA A 142 -9.91 -24.34 -2.15
N GLY A 143 -9.75 -23.12 -1.61
CA GLY A 143 -9.57 -22.88 -0.17
C GLY A 143 -8.17 -23.20 0.39
N ASN A 144 -7.28 -23.81 -0.38
CA ASN A 144 -5.97 -24.26 0.08
C ASN A 144 -4.83 -23.43 -0.52
N LEU A 145 -3.72 -23.29 0.21
CA LEU A 145 -2.48 -22.69 -0.30
C LEU A 145 -2.02 -23.43 -1.56
N HIS A 146 -1.67 -22.68 -2.60
CA HIS A 146 -1.30 -23.24 -3.90
C HIS A 146 -0.29 -22.37 -4.65
N GLY A 147 0.62 -23.02 -5.37
CA GLY A 147 1.65 -22.34 -6.15
C GLY A 147 2.70 -21.68 -5.27
N ASP A 148 3.37 -20.67 -5.79
CA ASP A 148 4.49 -20.01 -5.11
C ASP A 148 4.01 -19.06 -4.02
N TRP A 149 4.72 -19.12 -2.90
CA TRP A 149 4.52 -18.28 -1.75
C TRP A 149 5.82 -17.61 -1.34
N LYS A 150 5.70 -16.34 -0.95
CA LYS A 150 6.79 -15.53 -0.41
C LYS A 150 6.32 -14.82 0.84
N TRP A 151 7.16 -14.82 1.86
CA TRP A 151 6.98 -14.03 3.08
C TRP A 151 8.17 -13.11 3.26
N PHE A 152 7.90 -11.93 3.79
CA PHE A 152 8.88 -10.87 3.97
C PHE A 152 8.82 -10.35 5.40
N ARG A 153 9.95 -9.77 5.84
CA ARG A 153 10.05 -9.10 7.12
C ARG A 153 9.43 -7.70 7.04
N LYS A 154 9.21 -7.07 8.20
CA LYS A 154 8.78 -5.66 8.30
C LYS A 154 9.74 -4.68 7.60
N THR A 155 10.98 -5.10 7.35
CA THR A 155 12.00 -4.34 6.61
C THR A 155 11.88 -4.47 5.09
N GLY A 156 11.01 -5.35 4.58
CA GLY A 156 10.87 -5.67 3.16
C GLY A 156 11.79 -6.78 2.67
N VAL A 157 12.76 -7.22 3.49
CA VAL A 157 13.67 -8.30 3.13
C VAL A 157 12.92 -9.63 3.10
N ILE A 158 13.10 -10.40 2.03
CA ILE A 158 12.53 -11.75 1.89
C ILE A 158 12.96 -12.63 3.07
N MET A 159 12.00 -13.30 3.68
CA MET A 159 12.21 -14.16 4.86
C MET A 159 12.17 -15.63 4.46
N ARG A 160 11.17 -16.00 3.65
CA ARG A 160 10.94 -17.38 3.23
C ARG A 160 10.26 -17.41 1.87
N SER A 161 10.58 -18.42 1.08
CA SER A 161 9.84 -18.76 -0.14
C SER A 161 9.74 -20.26 -0.31
N GLY A 162 8.75 -20.69 -1.10
CA GLY A 162 8.51 -22.08 -1.44
C GLY A 162 7.18 -22.21 -2.14
N SER A 163 6.76 -23.44 -2.42
CA SER A 163 5.51 -23.69 -3.13
C SER A 163 4.62 -24.63 -2.35
N PHE A 164 3.30 -24.49 -2.55
CA PHE A 164 2.30 -25.39 -2.01
C PHE A 164 1.53 -26.10 -3.13
N LYS A 165 1.10 -27.33 -2.86
CA LYS A 165 0.13 -28.07 -3.68
C LYS A 165 -0.96 -28.62 -2.77
N ASN A 166 -2.16 -28.07 -2.90
CA ASN A 166 -3.34 -28.43 -2.10
C ASN A 166 -3.11 -28.28 -0.59
N GLY A 167 -2.46 -27.18 -0.18
CA GLY A 167 -2.18 -26.90 1.23
C GLY A 167 -0.89 -27.52 1.76
N GLU A 168 -0.29 -28.46 1.03
CA GLU A 168 0.95 -29.13 1.44
C GLU A 168 2.18 -28.47 0.83
N GLN A 169 3.25 -28.35 1.62
CA GLN A 169 4.55 -27.86 1.17
C GLN A 169 5.13 -28.81 0.12
N VAL A 170 5.62 -28.27 -0.99
CA VAL A 170 6.28 -29.07 -2.04
C VAL A 170 7.50 -28.35 -2.58
N GLY A 171 8.44 -29.12 -3.14
CA GLY A 171 9.60 -28.58 -3.83
C GLY A 171 10.62 -27.95 -2.88
N ILE A 172 11.34 -26.94 -3.37
CA ILE A 172 12.42 -26.31 -2.61
C ILE A 172 11.88 -25.16 -1.77
N TRP A 173 12.05 -25.27 -0.47
CA TRP A 173 11.80 -24.21 0.50
C TRP A 173 13.11 -23.51 0.85
N ILE A 174 13.10 -22.18 0.76
CA ILE A 174 14.26 -21.35 1.02
C ILE A 174 13.95 -20.43 2.18
N THR A 175 14.79 -20.44 3.20
CA THR A 175 14.82 -19.44 4.27
C THR A 175 16.00 -18.53 4.05
N TYR A 176 15.78 -17.23 4.20
CA TYR A 176 16.78 -16.20 3.98
C TYR A 176 17.13 -15.53 5.31
N ASP A 177 18.36 -15.06 5.46
CA ASP A 177 18.80 -14.27 6.61
C ASP A 177 18.24 -12.83 6.57
N ALA A 178 18.61 -12.00 7.56
CA ALA A 178 18.15 -10.62 7.65
C ALA A 178 18.64 -9.70 6.51
N LYS A 179 19.65 -10.12 5.74
CA LYS A 179 20.18 -9.42 4.56
C LYS A 179 19.61 -9.97 3.25
N GLY A 180 18.76 -10.99 3.32
CA GLY A 180 18.16 -11.63 2.14
C GLY A 180 19.06 -12.69 1.48
N LYS A 181 20.17 -13.09 2.13
CA LYS A 181 21.00 -14.18 1.63
C LYS A 181 20.37 -15.52 2.03
N VAL A 182 20.49 -16.52 1.16
CA VAL A 182 20.02 -17.88 1.47
C VAL A 182 20.73 -18.39 2.72
N TYR A 183 19.93 -18.69 3.74
CA TYR A 183 20.38 -19.28 5.01
C TYR A 183 20.17 -20.79 5.01
N LYS A 184 19.02 -21.26 4.51
CA LYS A 184 18.68 -22.70 4.47
C LYS A 184 17.86 -23.03 3.23
N LYS A 185 18.15 -24.19 2.62
CA LYS A 185 17.29 -24.83 1.61
C LYS A 185 16.78 -26.15 2.18
N THR A 186 15.53 -26.48 1.90
CA THR A 186 14.90 -27.75 2.30
C THR A 186 14.11 -28.28 1.13
N ILE A 187 14.38 -29.52 0.74
CA ILE A 187 13.67 -30.18 -0.34
C ILE A 187 12.53 -30.97 0.30
N ILE A 188 11.30 -30.64 -0.06
CA ILE A 188 10.11 -31.36 0.36
C ILE A 188 9.66 -32.21 -0.83
N THR A 189 10.01 -33.49 -0.79
CA THR A 189 9.46 -34.52 -1.67
C THR A 189 8.17 -35.05 -1.05
N LYS A 190 7.12 -35.20 -1.85
CA LYS A 190 5.97 -36.01 -1.43
C LYS A 190 6.45 -37.45 -1.26
N SER A 191 6.13 -38.05 -0.11
CA SER A 191 6.08 -39.50 0.05
C SER A 191 5.00 -40.12 -0.83
#